data_AF-A0A090V145-F1
#
_entry.id   AF-A0A090V145-F1
#
_cell.length_a   1.000
_cell.length_b   1.000
_cell.length_c   1.000
_cell.angle_alpha   90.00
_cell.angle_beta   90.00
_cell.angle_gamma   90.00
#
_symmetry.space_group_name_H-M   'P 1'
#
loop_
_entity.id
_entity.type
_entity.pdbx_description
1 polymer ?
#
loop_
_entity_poly.entity_id
_entity_poly.type
_entity_poly.pdbx_seq_one_letter_code
_entity_poly.pdbx_strand_id
1 'polypeptide(L)'
;MMNLDKMKTQDLMDLIEKAKAQIQKQEVLQFQMEEIKRMIAEYGLDVTDVIRELGGTVATTKAEVKKYQITLGESTYETSHKKLTKAITDSPEYQQVVKERKELKVLDTFMRAYSTEYQQDFPINAKYNGEEFYMNEKGTLNGVSQKYYQKYLKDYALEDSKKNIQDFKKLAIAK
;
A
#
# COMPACT_ATOMS: atom_id res chain seq x y z
N MET A 1 15.51 36.20 4.71
CA MET A 1 15.10 36.55 3.32
C MET A 1 16.11 37.56 2.79
N MET A 2 16.80 37.25 1.69
CA MET A 2 17.68 38.22 1.01
C MET A 2 16.83 39.30 0.34
N ASN A 3 17.24 40.55 0.47
CA ASN A 3 16.52 41.70 -0.08
C ASN A 3 17.11 42.05 -1.45
N LEU A 4 16.49 41.51 -2.51
CA LEU A 4 17.00 41.54 -3.89
C LEU A 4 17.05 42.95 -4.48
N ASP A 5 16.22 43.88 -3.99
CA ASP A 5 16.10 45.25 -4.49
C ASP A 5 17.31 46.15 -4.19
N LYS A 6 18.26 45.68 -3.36
CA LYS A 6 19.49 46.41 -3.00
C LYS A 6 20.76 45.84 -3.64
N MET A 7 20.67 44.78 -4.43
CA MET A 7 21.83 44.14 -5.07
C MET A 7 22.21 44.88 -6.36
N LYS A 8 23.52 44.94 -6.64
CA LYS A 8 23.99 45.50 -7.92
C LYS A 8 23.62 44.55 -9.05
N THR A 9 23.42 45.09 -10.25
CA THR A 9 23.01 44.33 -11.44
C THR A 9 23.93 43.12 -11.72
N GLN A 10 25.23 43.25 -11.47
CA GLN A 10 26.19 42.14 -11.65
C GLN A 10 25.94 40.99 -10.66
N ASP A 11 25.69 41.31 -9.39
CA ASP A 11 25.43 40.30 -8.37
C ASP A 11 24.11 39.54 -8.64
N LEU A 12 23.14 40.21 -9.26
CA LEU A 12 21.88 39.59 -9.70
C LEU A 12 22.12 38.64 -10.89
N MET A 13 22.95 39.02 -11.85
CA MET A 13 23.29 38.17 -13.01
C MET A 13 24.02 36.89 -12.59
N ASP A 14 25.01 37.01 -11.69
CA ASP A 14 25.73 35.85 -11.15
C ASP A 14 24.80 34.89 -10.38
N LEU A 15 23.81 35.44 -9.66
CA LEU A 15 22.81 34.63 -8.95
C LEU A 15 21.88 33.88 -9.90
N ILE A 16 21.45 34.54 -10.99
CA ILE A 16 20.64 33.91 -12.05
C ILE A 16 21.43 32.78 -12.72
N GLU A 17 22.72 32.96 -12.96
CA GLU A 17 23.57 31.94 -13.58
C GLU A 17 23.72 30.72 -12.68
N LYS A 18 23.95 30.92 -11.38
CA LYS A 18 23.96 29.83 -10.38
C LYS A 18 22.61 29.12 -10.28
N ALA A 19 21.51 29.85 -10.32
CA ALA A 19 20.17 29.27 -10.30
C ALA A 19 19.92 28.39 -11.54
N LYS A 20 20.30 28.86 -12.73
CA LYS A 20 20.21 28.08 -13.98
C LYS A 20 21.04 26.79 -13.91
N ALA A 21 22.28 26.87 -13.43
CA ALA A 21 23.14 25.69 -13.27
C ALA A 21 22.52 24.67 -12.28
N GLN A 22 21.87 25.16 -11.21
CA GLN A 22 21.21 24.29 -10.23
C GLN A 22 19.94 23.63 -10.78
N ILE A 23 19.14 24.35 -11.58
CA ILE A 23 17.98 23.79 -12.28
C ILE A 23 18.43 22.68 -13.24
N GLN A 24 19.46 22.94 -14.05
CA GLN A 24 19.97 21.94 -14.99
C GLN A 24 20.50 20.69 -14.27
N LYS A 25 21.17 20.86 -13.13
CA LYS A 25 21.59 19.73 -12.29
C LYS A 25 20.40 18.93 -11.75
N GLN A 26 19.30 19.59 -11.37
CA GLN A 26 18.08 18.91 -10.93
C GLN A 26 17.41 18.13 -12.07
N GLU A 27 17.37 18.68 -13.29
CA GLU A 27 16.83 17.99 -14.47
C GLU A 27 17.60 16.70 -14.77
N VAL A 28 18.94 16.75 -14.72
CA VAL A 28 19.79 15.56 -14.90
C VAL A 28 19.51 14.51 -13.82
N LEU A 29 19.38 14.94 -12.56
CA LEU A 29 19.06 14.02 -11.45
C LEU A 29 17.67 13.39 -11.61
N GLN A 30 16.68 14.17 -12.08
CA GLN A 30 15.34 13.64 -12.35
C GLN A 30 15.36 12.60 -13.47
N PHE A 31 16.09 12.88 -14.56
CA PHE A 31 16.26 11.93 -15.66
C PHE A 31 16.89 10.61 -15.17
N GLN A 32 17.99 10.68 -14.42
CA GLN A 32 18.64 9.50 -13.84
C GLN A 32 17.70 8.73 -12.90
N MET A 33 16.88 9.44 -12.12
CA MET A 33 15.94 8.81 -11.21
C MET A 33 14.84 8.04 -11.97
N GLU A 34 14.35 8.56 -13.09
CA GLU A 34 13.38 7.85 -13.94
C GLU A 34 13.99 6.62 -14.62
N GLU A 35 15.25 6.69 -15.08
CA GLU A 35 15.94 5.52 -15.61
C GLU A 35 16.10 4.42 -14.56
N ILE A 36 16.47 4.79 -13.32
CA ILE A 36 16.59 3.83 -12.20
C ILE A 36 15.23 3.19 -11.90
N LYS A 37 14.14 3.97 -11.86
CA LYS A 37 12.79 3.43 -11.65
C LYS A 37 12.41 2.44 -12.76
N ARG A 38 12.76 2.75 -14.01
CA ARG A 38 12.50 1.85 -15.15
C ARG A 38 13.26 0.54 -15.03
N MET A 39 14.56 0.60 -14.71
CA MET A 39 15.37 -0.60 -14.49
C MET A 39 14.81 -1.45 -13.35
N ILE A 40 14.46 -0.84 -12.21
CA ILE A 40 13.84 -1.55 -11.08
C ILE A 40 12.56 -2.27 -11.51
N ALA A 41 11.72 -1.61 -12.32
CA ALA A 41 10.50 -2.20 -12.85
C ALA A 41 10.76 -3.34 -13.85
N GLU A 42 11.80 -3.27 -14.68
CA GLU A 42 12.22 -4.35 -15.60
C GLU A 42 12.60 -5.63 -14.84
N TYR A 43 13.15 -5.51 -13.63
CA TYR A 43 13.41 -6.65 -12.72
C TYR A 43 12.17 -7.07 -11.90
N GLY A 44 11.01 -6.46 -12.13
CA GLY A 44 9.77 -6.75 -11.39
C GLY A 44 9.83 -6.36 -9.92
N LEU A 45 10.73 -5.45 -9.54
CA LEU A 45 10.89 -4.96 -8.18
C LEU A 45 10.07 -3.69 -7.97
N ASP A 46 9.62 -3.47 -6.74
CA ASP A 46 9.00 -2.21 -6.34
C ASP A 46 10.06 -1.22 -5.86
N VAL A 47 10.01 0.02 -6.38
CA VAL A 47 10.98 1.07 -6.06
C VAL A 47 11.00 1.37 -4.56
N THR A 48 9.86 1.30 -3.87
CA THR A 48 9.81 1.54 -2.43
C THR A 48 10.48 0.42 -1.63
N ASP A 49 10.41 -0.83 -2.12
CA ASP A 49 11.10 -1.96 -1.49
C ASP A 49 12.62 -1.88 -1.69
N VAL A 50 13.08 -1.45 -2.87
CA VAL A 50 14.52 -1.22 -3.13
C VAL A 50 15.05 -0.10 -2.23
N ILE A 51 14.31 1.01 -2.10
CA ILE A 51 14.72 2.12 -1.22
C ILE A 51 14.81 1.66 0.24
N ARG A 52 13.87 0.84 0.71
CA ARG A 52 13.90 0.29 2.07
C ARG A 52 15.08 -0.64 2.30
N GLU A 53 15.41 -1.51 1.33
CA GLU A 53 16.55 -2.43 1.42
C GLU A 53 17.88 -1.67 1.52
N LEU A 54 17.97 -0.52 0.85
CA LEU A 54 19.13 0.38 0.93
C LEU A 54 19.15 1.24 2.21
N GLY A 55 18.24 1.00 3.16
CA GLY A 55 18.12 1.76 4.41
C GLY A 55 17.52 3.16 4.25
N GLY A 56 16.97 3.47 3.07
CA GLY A 56 16.33 4.74 2.78
C GLY A 56 14.90 4.82 3.31
N THR A 57 14.44 6.03 3.58
CA THR A 57 13.04 6.32 3.92
C THR A 57 12.35 7.02 2.76
N VAL A 58 11.22 6.46 2.32
CA VAL A 58 10.37 7.10 1.29
C VAL A 58 9.44 8.08 2.00
N ALA A 59 9.56 9.37 1.67
CA ALA A 59 8.62 10.38 2.12
C ALA A 59 7.23 10.02 1.57
N THR A 60 6.35 9.54 2.45
CA THR A 60 4.95 9.32 2.11
C THR A 60 4.20 10.62 2.40
N THR A 61 3.87 11.38 1.35
CA THR A 61 2.72 12.27 1.47
C THR A 61 1.55 11.39 1.88
N LYS A 62 0.86 11.74 2.98
CA LYS A 62 -0.36 11.04 3.39
C LYS A 62 -1.37 11.25 2.26
N ALA A 63 -1.39 10.34 1.29
CA ALA A 63 -2.49 10.25 0.35
C ALA A 63 -3.77 10.15 1.19
N GLU A 64 -4.78 10.95 0.84
CA GLU A 64 -6.08 10.83 1.47
C GLU A 64 -6.54 9.38 1.33
N VAL A 65 -6.59 8.68 2.46
CA VAL A 65 -6.95 7.28 2.47
C VAL A 65 -8.45 7.21 2.30
N LYS A 66 -8.91 6.68 1.15
CA LYS A 66 -10.33 6.44 0.86
C LYS A 66 -11.03 5.83 2.08
N LYS A 67 -12.17 6.43 2.41
CA LYS A 67 -13.07 5.98 3.47
C LYS A 67 -14.14 5.08 2.86
N TYR A 68 -14.61 4.16 3.67
CA TYR A 68 -15.63 3.17 3.35
C TYR A 68 -16.71 3.25 4.40
N GLN A 69 -17.96 3.18 3.96
CA GLN A 69 -19.10 3.12 4.84
C GLN A 69 -19.38 1.69 5.32
N ILE A 70 -19.73 1.56 6.58
CA ILE A 70 -20.03 0.30 7.28
C ILE A 70 -21.32 0.49 8.04
N THR A 71 -22.28 -0.41 7.85
CA THR A 71 -23.55 -0.37 8.59
C THR A 71 -23.62 -1.54 9.57
N LEU A 72 -23.79 -1.23 10.86
CA LEU A 72 -24.00 -2.19 11.94
C LEU A 72 -25.30 -1.85 12.65
N GLY A 73 -26.30 -2.73 12.54
CA GLY A 73 -27.64 -2.43 13.04
C GLY A 73 -28.21 -1.18 12.35
N GLU A 74 -28.57 -0.18 13.15
CA GLU A 74 -29.08 1.11 12.68
C GLU A 74 -28.00 2.19 12.53
N SER A 75 -26.75 1.89 12.89
CA SER A 75 -25.65 2.85 12.88
C SER A 75 -24.77 2.68 11.64
N THR A 76 -24.40 3.81 11.03
CA THR A 76 -23.42 3.87 9.93
C THR A 76 -22.14 4.53 10.41
N TYR A 77 -21.01 3.90 10.09
CA TYR A 77 -19.67 4.36 10.44
C TYR A 77 -18.81 4.50 9.18
N GLU A 78 -17.76 5.32 9.28
CA GLU A 78 -16.74 5.44 8.27
C GLU A 78 -15.39 4.96 8.78
N THR A 79 -14.67 4.21 7.94
CA THR A 79 -13.31 3.77 8.24
C THR A 79 -12.47 3.63 6.98
N SER A 80 -11.16 3.38 7.12
CA SER A 80 -10.29 3.09 5.97
C SER A 80 -9.98 1.61 5.85
N HIS A 81 -9.48 1.20 4.67
CA HIS A 81 -8.98 -0.16 4.41
C HIS A 81 -7.78 -0.57 5.28
N LYS A 82 -7.23 0.32 6.11
CA LYS A 82 -6.02 0.05 6.92
C LYS A 82 -6.34 -0.40 8.34
N LYS A 83 -7.42 0.11 8.95
CA LYS A 83 -7.84 -0.22 10.31
C LYS A 83 -9.27 0.23 10.56
N LEU A 84 -9.97 -0.42 11.48
CA LEU A 84 -11.23 0.06 12.03
C LEU A 84 -10.99 1.27 12.94
N THR A 85 -11.95 2.20 12.97
CA THR A 85 -11.95 3.32 13.91
C THR A 85 -12.37 2.85 15.30
N LYS A 86 -11.98 3.60 16.34
CA LYS A 86 -12.41 3.32 17.72
C LYS A 86 -13.94 3.37 17.88
N ALA A 87 -14.61 4.25 17.15
CA ALA A 87 -16.06 4.34 17.14
C ALA A 87 -16.74 3.03 16.73
N ILE A 88 -16.12 2.28 15.81
CA ILE A 88 -16.59 0.94 15.42
C ILE A 88 -16.15 -0.07 16.49
N THR A 89 -14.86 -0.12 16.85
CA THR A 89 -14.37 -1.18 17.73
C THR A 89 -14.96 -1.12 19.14
N ASP A 90 -15.35 0.06 19.61
CA ASP A 90 -15.90 0.24 20.94
C ASP A 90 -17.44 0.15 20.93
N SER A 91 -18.07 -0.02 19.76
CA SER A 91 -19.53 -0.12 19.66
C SER A 91 -20.05 -1.46 20.20
N PRO A 92 -21.21 -1.45 20.90
CA PRO A 92 -21.84 -2.68 21.38
C PRO A 92 -22.12 -3.70 20.27
N GLU A 93 -22.54 -3.23 19.10
CA GLU A 93 -22.87 -4.06 17.93
C GLU A 93 -21.63 -4.79 17.43
N TYR A 94 -20.51 -4.07 17.27
CA TYR A 94 -19.25 -4.69 16.86
C TYR A 94 -18.78 -5.74 17.88
N GLN A 95 -18.82 -5.41 19.16
CA GLN A 95 -18.41 -6.32 20.23
C GLN A 95 -19.26 -7.59 20.27
N GLN A 96 -20.57 -7.46 20.05
CA GLN A 96 -21.47 -8.62 19.96
C GLN A 96 -21.15 -9.49 18.74
N VAL A 97 -21.08 -8.88 17.55
CA VAL A 97 -20.80 -9.57 16.29
C VAL A 97 -19.48 -10.33 16.36
N VAL A 98 -18.43 -9.71 16.90
CA VAL A 98 -17.11 -10.32 17.04
C VAL A 98 -17.06 -11.42 18.12
N LYS A 99 -17.92 -11.33 19.14
CA LYS A 99 -18.06 -12.37 20.16
C LYS A 99 -18.68 -13.63 19.57
N GLU A 100 -19.69 -13.47 18.72
CA GLU A 100 -20.37 -14.57 18.02
C GLU A 100 -19.50 -15.16 16.89
N ARG A 101 -18.80 -14.30 16.14
CA ARG A 101 -17.98 -14.65 14.98
C ARG A 101 -16.57 -14.08 15.11
N LYS A 102 -15.68 -14.85 15.72
CA LYS A 102 -14.30 -14.40 16.04
C LYS A 102 -13.47 -14.04 14.80
N GLU A 103 -13.80 -14.59 13.63
CA GLU A 103 -13.14 -14.27 12.37
C GLU A 103 -13.32 -12.81 11.95
N LEU A 104 -14.39 -12.15 12.42
CA LEU A 104 -14.67 -10.74 12.16
C LEU A 104 -13.75 -9.78 12.93
N LYS A 105 -12.82 -10.29 13.75
CA LYS A 105 -11.69 -9.49 14.25
C LYS A 105 -10.70 -9.13 13.14
N VAL A 106 -10.69 -9.90 12.05
CA VAL A 106 -9.81 -9.64 10.91
C VAL A 106 -10.43 -8.53 10.07
N LEU A 107 -9.67 -7.46 9.83
CA LEU A 107 -10.14 -6.27 9.13
C LEU A 107 -10.77 -6.61 7.77
N ASP A 108 -10.09 -7.35 6.89
CA ASP A 108 -10.63 -7.69 5.56
C ASP A 108 -11.95 -8.46 5.68
N THR A 109 -12.02 -9.47 6.56
CA THR A 109 -13.24 -10.26 6.77
C THR A 109 -14.40 -9.39 7.26
N PHE A 110 -14.14 -8.46 8.17
CA PHE A 110 -15.14 -7.52 8.66
C PHE A 110 -15.59 -6.52 7.59
N MET A 111 -14.64 -5.84 6.95
CA MET A 111 -14.92 -4.85 5.90
C MET A 111 -15.72 -5.47 4.76
N ARG A 112 -15.36 -6.69 4.36
CA ARG A 112 -16.07 -7.46 3.34
C ARG A 112 -17.48 -7.84 3.79
N ALA A 113 -17.71 -8.11 5.06
CA ALA A 113 -19.05 -8.45 5.54
C ALA A 113 -20.00 -7.24 5.60
N TYR A 114 -19.48 -6.03 5.86
CA TYR A 114 -20.30 -4.87 6.21
C TYR A 114 -20.11 -3.63 5.32
N SER A 115 -19.27 -3.68 4.28
CA SER A 115 -19.07 -2.57 3.35
C SER A 115 -19.09 -3.03 1.89
N THR A 116 -20.16 -2.68 1.17
CA THR A 116 -20.31 -2.97 -0.26
C THR A 116 -19.23 -2.27 -1.11
N GLU A 117 -18.92 -1.01 -0.79
CA GLU A 117 -17.86 -0.24 -1.47
C GLU A 117 -16.50 -0.92 -1.35
N TYR A 118 -16.21 -1.50 -0.17
CA TYR A 118 -14.97 -2.24 0.03
C TYR A 118 -14.91 -3.50 -0.83
N GLN A 119 -16.02 -4.22 -0.96
CA GLN A 119 -16.09 -5.41 -1.83
C GLN A 119 -15.84 -5.05 -3.30
N GLN A 120 -16.34 -3.90 -3.76
CA GLN A 120 -16.14 -3.41 -5.13
C GLN A 120 -14.69 -3.06 -5.41
N ASP A 121 -14.02 -2.37 -4.48
CA ASP A 121 -12.61 -1.98 -4.63
C ASP A 121 -11.64 -3.18 -4.46
N PHE A 122 -12.03 -4.18 -3.67
CA PHE A 122 -11.21 -5.36 -3.36
C PHE A 122 -11.98 -6.67 -3.64
N PRO A 123 -12.31 -6.96 -4.92
CA PRO A 123 -13.10 -8.11 -5.29
C PRO A 123 -12.36 -9.42 -5.02
N ILE A 124 -13.09 -10.48 -4.65
CA ILE A 124 -12.49 -11.81 -4.52
C ILE A 124 -11.89 -12.21 -5.87
N ASN A 125 -10.59 -12.46 -5.89
CA ASN A 125 -9.81 -12.74 -7.10
C ASN A 125 -8.87 -13.93 -6.95
N ALA A 126 -8.85 -14.57 -5.78
CA ALA A 126 -7.96 -15.69 -5.50
C ALA A 126 -8.69 -16.83 -4.81
N LYS A 127 -8.19 -18.05 -5.03
CA LYS A 127 -8.69 -19.28 -4.44
C LYS A 127 -7.53 -20.20 -4.10
N TYR A 128 -7.56 -20.78 -2.90
CA TYR A 128 -6.59 -21.79 -2.48
C TYR A 128 -7.23 -22.81 -1.55
N ASN A 129 -7.08 -24.10 -1.88
CA ASN A 129 -7.63 -25.21 -1.11
C ASN A 129 -9.15 -25.06 -0.82
N GLY A 130 -9.92 -24.69 -1.85
CA GLY A 130 -11.36 -24.47 -1.76
C GLY A 130 -11.80 -23.12 -1.19
N GLU A 131 -10.90 -22.37 -0.56
CA GLU A 131 -11.19 -21.09 0.10
C GLU A 131 -10.94 -19.92 -0.85
N GLU A 132 -11.88 -18.98 -0.88
CA GLU A 132 -11.83 -17.81 -1.76
C GLU A 132 -11.50 -16.55 -0.97
N PHE A 133 -10.62 -15.71 -1.51
CA PHE A 133 -10.14 -14.51 -0.84
C PHE A 133 -9.71 -13.44 -1.84
N TYR A 134 -9.58 -12.20 -1.35
CA TYR A 134 -8.91 -11.15 -2.10
C TYR A 134 -7.41 -11.24 -1.88
N MET A 135 -6.64 -11.09 -2.95
CA MET A 135 -5.19 -10.99 -2.92
C MET A 135 -4.71 -9.82 -3.78
N ASN A 136 -3.79 -9.05 -3.22
CA ASN A 136 -3.11 -8.00 -3.98
C ASN A 136 -2.24 -8.64 -5.07
N GLU A 137 -2.52 -8.32 -6.33
CA GLU A 137 -1.68 -8.75 -7.47
C GLU A 137 -0.25 -8.22 -7.30
N LYS A 138 -0.13 -6.93 -6.97
CA LYS A 138 1.14 -6.23 -6.77
C LYS A 138 1.41 -5.99 -5.29
N GLY A 139 2.69 -5.99 -4.90
CA GLY A 139 3.12 -5.72 -3.52
C GLY A 139 2.90 -6.89 -2.55
N THR A 140 2.78 -6.56 -1.27
CA THR A 140 2.69 -7.53 -0.16
C THR A 140 1.32 -8.18 -0.01
N LEU A 141 1.33 -9.41 0.50
CA LEU A 141 0.12 -10.16 0.86
C LEU A 141 -0.63 -9.44 1.99
N ASN A 142 -1.95 -9.31 1.86
CA ASN A 142 -2.80 -8.89 2.97
C ASN A 142 -2.90 -10.02 4.03
N GLY A 143 -3.38 -9.70 5.24
CA GLY A 143 -3.40 -10.66 6.35
C GLY A 143 -4.14 -11.97 6.05
N VAL A 144 -5.20 -11.93 5.24
CA VAL A 144 -5.95 -13.13 4.82
C VAL A 144 -5.14 -13.95 3.83
N SER A 145 -4.63 -13.33 2.77
CA SER A 145 -3.78 -14.01 1.78
C SER A 145 -2.47 -14.55 2.38
N GLN A 146 -1.89 -13.88 3.39
CA GLN A 146 -0.73 -14.36 4.14
C GLN A 146 -1.04 -15.67 4.88
N LYS A 147 -2.24 -15.81 5.47
CA LYS A 147 -2.66 -17.06 6.12
C LYS A 147 -2.69 -18.23 5.14
N TYR A 148 -3.15 -18.00 3.90
CA TYR A 148 -3.16 -19.03 2.86
C TYR A 148 -1.78 -19.31 2.29
N TYR A 149 -0.93 -18.29 2.15
CA TYR A 149 0.47 -18.48 1.78
C TYR A 149 1.22 -19.34 2.82
N GLN A 150 0.97 -19.15 4.11
CA GLN A 150 1.55 -19.99 5.15
C GLN A 150 1.04 -21.45 5.10
N LYS A 151 -0.20 -21.68 4.64
CA LYS A 151 -0.67 -23.04 4.35
C LYS A 151 0.08 -23.62 3.15
N TYR A 152 0.21 -22.85 2.06
CA TYR A 152 0.99 -23.25 0.89
C TYR A 152 2.43 -23.62 1.23
N LEU A 153 3.14 -22.84 2.05
CA LEU A 153 4.49 -23.21 2.47
C LEU A 153 4.53 -24.55 3.22
N LYS A 154 3.54 -24.83 4.07
CA LYS A 154 3.44 -26.10 4.81
C LYS A 154 3.08 -27.28 3.91
N ASP A 155 2.10 -27.10 3.04
CA ASP A 155 1.59 -28.15 2.15
C ASP A 155 2.68 -28.65 1.18
N TYR A 156 3.63 -27.78 0.83
CA TYR A 156 4.74 -28.09 -0.07
C TYR A 156 6.12 -28.16 0.62
N ALA A 157 6.18 -28.08 1.95
CA ALA A 157 7.42 -28.04 2.74
C ALA A 157 8.45 -27.02 2.21
N LEU A 158 7.98 -25.82 1.89
CA LEU A 158 8.78 -24.72 1.36
C LEU A 158 9.16 -23.72 2.45
N GLU A 159 10.32 -23.06 2.26
CA GLU A 159 10.71 -21.92 3.09
C GLU A 159 10.10 -20.61 2.58
N ASP A 160 10.02 -19.61 3.46
CA ASP A 160 9.53 -18.29 3.06
C ASP A 160 10.55 -17.60 2.13
N SER A 161 10.14 -17.29 0.90
CA SER A 161 10.99 -16.60 -0.06
C SER A 161 10.17 -15.78 -1.05
N LYS A 162 10.79 -14.74 -1.63
CA LYS A 162 10.16 -13.94 -2.69
C LYS A 162 9.69 -14.79 -3.86
N LYS A 163 10.45 -15.83 -4.21
CA LYS A 163 10.08 -16.79 -5.25
C LYS A 163 8.79 -17.54 -4.90
N ASN A 164 8.70 -18.07 -3.68
CA ASN A 164 7.54 -18.84 -3.25
C ASN A 164 6.28 -17.97 -3.09
N ILE A 165 6.42 -16.69 -2.73
CA ILE A 165 5.30 -15.72 -2.77
C ILE A 165 4.78 -15.58 -4.21
N GLN A 166 5.67 -15.43 -5.19
CA GLN A 166 5.27 -15.29 -6.60
C GLN A 166 4.62 -16.57 -7.14
N ASP A 167 5.18 -17.73 -6.80
CA ASP A 167 4.62 -19.02 -7.18
C ASP A 167 3.22 -19.21 -6.57
N PHE A 168 3.04 -18.85 -5.29
CA PHE A 168 1.73 -18.84 -4.63
C PHE A 168 0.75 -17.86 -5.29
N LYS A 169 1.18 -16.64 -5.62
CA LYS A 169 0.32 -15.66 -6.29
C LYS A 169 -0.19 -16.16 -7.64
N LYS A 170 0.70 -16.75 -8.44
CA LYS A 170 0.35 -17.36 -9.73
C LYS A 170 -0.61 -18.54 -9.58
N LEU A 171 -0.43 -19.34 -8.52
CA LEU A 171 -1.27 -20.49 -8.24
C LEU A 171 -2.68 -20.07 -7.79
N ALA A 172 -2.75 -19.10 -6.88
CA ALA A 172 -4.00 -18.76 -6.20
C ALA A 172 -4.85 -17.73 -6.93
N ILE A 173 -4.28 -16.80 -7.72
CA ILE A 173 -5.08 -15.90 -8.55
C ILE A 173 -5.68 -16.72 -9.70
N ALA A 174 -6.99 -16.93 -9.63
CA ALA A 174 -7.73 -17.56 -10.72
C ALA A 174 -7.76 -16.59 -11.92
N LYS A 175 -7.54 -17.11 -13.13
CA LYS A 175 -7.87 -16.39 -14.36
C LYS A 175 -9.37 -16.50 -14.64
#